data_AF-A0A968K5Z1-F1
#
_entry.id   AF-A0A968K5Z1-F1
#
_cell.length_a   1.000
_cell.length_b   1.000
_cell.length_c   1.000
_cell.angle_alpha   90.00
_cell.angle_beta   90.00
_cell.angle_gamma   90.00
#
_symmetry.space_group_name_H-M   'P 1'
#
loop_
_entity.id
_entity.type
_entity.pdbx_description
1 polymer ?
#
loop_
_entity_poly.entity_id
_entity_poly.type
_entity_poly.pdbx_seq_one_letter_code
_entity_poly.pdbx_strand_id
1 'polypeptide(L)'
;MSLQTSEINDGDAVTVWWVVFNEPGECGTSPCGEADIFDPDTRTDVLYAAGHVVGNGSQTNFASQLSLGDNSDSIMPFFNALLGTNLPSLGLENPHSAEVHLVVRTHEEALPEFMPDMIRTFNGGCSYPPGVPTNFGAPGPNTCEDIQFSIHQP
;
A
#
# COMPACT_ATOMS: atom_id res chain seq x y z
N MET A 1 -6.65 8.13 -10.26
CA MET A 1 -5.99 6.92 -10.80
C MET A 1 -7.04 5.93 -11.23
N SER A 2 -6.76 5.25 -12.35
CA SER A 2 -7.41 4.03 -12.77
C SER A 2 -6.32 2.99 -13.06
N LEU A 3 -6.37 1.85 -12.40
CA LEU A 3 -5.42 0.75 -12.58
C LEU A 3 -6.18 -0.48 -13.06
N GLN A 4 -5.66 -1.12 -14.11
CA GLN A 4 -6.17 -2.39 -14.62
C GLN A 4 -5.07 -3.42 -14.49
N THR A 5 -5.40 -4.58 -13.93
CA THR A 5 -4.48 -5.70 -13.85
C THR A 5 -5.21 -7.00 -14.14
N SER A 6 -4.44 -8.03 -14.45
CA SER A 6 -4.94 -9.35 -14.80
C SER A 6 -4.10 -10.45 -14.16
N GLU A 7 -4.53 -11.70 -14.35
CA GLU A 7 -3.81 -12.89 -13.85
C GLU A 7 -3.79 -13.00 -12.31
N ILE A 8 -4.77 -12.36 -11.66
CA ILE A 8 -5.09 -12.60 -10.24
C ILE A 8 -6.22 -13.63 -10.18
N ASN A 9 -6.16 -14.56 -9.23
CA ASN A 9 -7.16 -15.62 -9.13
C ASN A 9 -8.52 -15.04 -8.73
N ASP A 10 -9.57 -15.63 -9.30
CA ASP A 10 -10.94 -15.34 -8.87
C ASP A 10 -11.10 -15.72 -7.39
N GLY A 11 -11.65 -14.83 -6.57
CA GLY A 11 -11.81 -15.02 -5.13
C GLY A 11 -10.68 -14.45 -4.26
N ASP A 12 -9.56 -14.02 -4.85
CA ASP A 12 -8.49 -13.38 -4.08
C ASP A 12 -8.92 -11.99 -3.57
N ALA A 13 -8.62 -11.67 -2.32
CA ALA A 13 -8.70 -10.32 -1.80
C ALA A 13 -7.44 -9.53 -2.21
N VAL A 14 -7.64 -8.32 -2.74
CA VAL A 14 -6.55 -7.49 -3.26
C VAL A 14 -6.70 -6.06 -2.78
N THR A 15 -5.58 -5.43 -2.43
CA THR A 15 -5.47 -4.01 -2.11
C THR A 15 -4.52 -3.30 -3.08
N VAL A 16 -4.71 -1.99 -3.23
CA VAL A 16 -3.81 -1.09 -3.95
C VAL A 16 -3.38 0.00 -2.98
N TRP A 17 -2.09 0.30 -2.99
CA TRP A 17 -1.44 1.29 -2.13
C TRP A 17 -0.76 2.37 -2.95
N TRP A 18 -0.86 3.60 -2.48
CA TRP A 18 0.00 4.69 -2.89
C TRP A 18 1.28 4.63 -2.08
N VAL A 19 2.44 4.71 -2.73
CA VAL A 19 3.70 5.10 -2.08
C VAL A 19 4.10 6.42 -2.71
N VAL A 20 4.12 7.48 -1.91
CA VAL A 20 4.38 8.84 -2.37
C VAL A 20 5.72 9.28 -1.81
N PHE A 21 6.68 9.52 -2.69
CA PHE A 21 7.94 10.18 -2.35
C PHE A 21 7.80 11.65 -2.72
N ASN A 22 7.61 12.53 -1.73
CA ASN A 22 7.42 13.97 -1.99
C ASN A 22 8.73 14.65 -2.42
N GLU A 23 9.88 14.11 -2.01
CA GLU A 23 11.22 14.60 -2.39
C GLU A 23 12.05 13.47 -3.03
N PRO A 24 11.71 13.02 -4.25
CA PRO A 24 12.38 11.87 -4.88
C PRO A 24 13.85 12.15 -5.26
N GLY A 25 14.29 13.41 -5.21
CA GLY A 25 15.70 13.78 -5.38
C GLY A 25 16.61 13.34 -4.24
N GLU A 26 16.04 13.03 -3.07
CA GLU A 26 16.78 12.53 -1.90
C GLU A 26 16.84 10.99 -1.85
N CYS A 27 16.21 10.29 -2.79
CA CYS A 27 16.27 8.83 -2.86
C CYS A 27 17.68 8.33 -3.18
N GLY A 28 18.08 7.22 -2.57
CA GLY A 28 19.37 6.56 -2.83
C GLY A 28 19.47 5.97 -4.24
N THR A 29 18.34 5.71 -4.89
CA THR A 29 18.23 5.28 -6.28
C THR A 29 17.20 6.11 -7.05
N SER A 30 17.27 6.06 -8.39
CA SER A 30 16.21 6.57 -9.27
C SER A 30 15.77 5.47 -10.23
N PRO A 31 14.49 5.05 -10.20
CA PRO A 31 13.42 5.48 -9.29
C PRO A 31 13.71 5.14 -7.82
N CYS A 32 12.95 5.74 -6.91
CA CYS A 32 13.00 5.42 -5.49
C CYS A 32 12.66 3.93 -5.27
N GLY A 33 13.19 3.35 -4.21
CA GLY A 33 12.96 1.95 -3.82
C GLY A 33 12.40 1.82 -2.41
N GLU A 34 12.16 0.58 -1.98
CA GLU A 34 11.59 0.28 -0.65
C GLU A 34 12.44 0.84 0.50
N ALA A 35 13.76 0.84 0.37
CA ALA A 35 14.66 1.39 1.39
C ALA A 35 14.44 2.89 1.61
N ASP A 36 14.03 3.63 0.57
CA ASP A 36 13.82 5.08 0.60
C ASP A 36 12.55 5.46 1.39
N ILE A 37 11.62 4.51 1.63
CA ILE A 37 10.38 4.74 2.41
C ILE A 37 10.70 5.18 3.85
N PHE A 38 11.81 4.69 4.38
CA PHE A 38 12.22 4.91 5.76
C PHE A 38 13.22 6.06 5.93
N ASP A 39 13.62 6.69 4.82
CA ASP A 39 14.45 7.88 4.84
C ASP A 39 13.58 9.13 5.13
N PRO A 40 13.84 9.89 6.20
CA PRO A 40 13.07 11.10 6.48
C PRO A 40 13.23 12.19 5.41
N ASP A 41 14.33 12.21 4.65
CA ASP A 41 14.62 13.25 3.67
C ASP A 41 13.80 13.06 2.37
N THR A 42 13.38 11.82 2.07
CA THR A 42 12.52 11.52 0.91
C THR A 42 11.05 11.94 1.12
N ARG A 43 10.70 12.29 2.37
CA ARG A 43 9.36 12.73 2.78
C ARG A 43 8.25 11.78 2.30
N THR A 44 8.46 10.50 2.56
CA THR A 44 7.57 9.44 2.08
C THR A 44 6.26 9.33 2.88
N ASP A 45 5.17 9.00 2.19
CA ASP A 45 3.95 8.48 2.80
C ASP A 45 3.42 7.25 2.05
N VAL A 46 2.79 6.33 2.76
CA VAL A 46 2.17 5.11 2.21
C VAL A 46 0.70 5.10 2.59
N LEU A 47 -0.20 5.08 1.61
CA LEU A 47 -1.64 5.25 1.84
C LEU A 47 -2.48 4.19 1.13
N TYR A 48 -3.57 3.76 1.78
CA TYR A 48 -4.54 2.90 1.13
C TYR A 48 -5.19 3.62 -0.06
N ALA A 49 -5.27 2.96 -1.22
CA ALA A 49 -5.89 3.51 -2.42
C ALA A 49 -7.27 2.89 -2.68
N ALA A 50 -7.33 1.56 -2.74
CA ALA A 50 -8.52 0.79 -3.08
C ALA A 50 -8.32 -0.68 -2.70
N GLY A 51 -9.41 -1.45 -2.69
CA GLY A 51 -9.33 -2.90 -2.48
C GLY A 51 -10.68 -3.57 -2.66
N HIS A 52 -10.66 -4.82 -3.14
CA HIS A 52 -11.85 -5.66 -3.29
C HIS A 52 -11.46 -7.13 -3.48
N VAL A 53 -12.46 -8.01 -3.48
CA VAL A 53 -12.32 -9.41 -3.84
C VAL A 53 -12.49 -9.56 -5.34
N VAL A 54 -11.51 -10.14 -6.02
CA VAL A 54 -11.51 -10.35 -7.47
C VAL A 54 -12.68 -11.24 -7.86
N GLY A 55 -13.53 -10.74 -8.74
CA GLY A 55 -14.66 -11.49 -9.30
C GLY A 55 -14.27 -12.24 -10.58
N ASN A 56 -15.24 -12.98 -11.13
CA ASN A 56 -15.02 -13.82 -12.31
C ASN A 56 -14.40 -13.06 -13.50
N GLY A 57 -13.31 -13.60 -14.04
CA GLY A 57 -12.79 -13.20 -15.35
C GLY A 57 -11.34 -12.69 -15.35
N SER A 58 -10.59 -12.94 -14.28
CA SER A 58 -9.14 -12.69 -14.13
C SER A 58 -8.63 -11.28 -14.45
N GLN A 59 -9.50 -10.33 -14.78
CA GLN A 59 -9.22 -8.92 -14.97
C GLN A 59 -9.91 -8.13 -13.86
N THR A 60 -9.14 -7.26 -13.22
CA THR A 60 -9.63 -6.42 -12.13
C THR A 60 -9.27 -4.96 -12.35
N ASN A 61 -10.17 -4.08 -11.91
CA ASN A 61 -10.05 -2.64 -12.07
C ASN A 61 -10.10 -1.97 -10.71
N PHE A 62 -9.18 -1.04 -10.48
CA PHE A 62 -9.16 -0.20 -9.31
C PHE A 62 -9.26 1.26 -9.74
N ALA A 63 -10.01 2.04 -8.96
CA ALA A 63 -10.11 3.48 -9.15
C ALA A 63 -10.04 4.15 -7.78
N SER A 64 -9.24 5.19 -7.71
CA SER A 64 -9.07 6.00 -6.50
C SER A 64 -8.59 7.40 -6.86
N GLN A 65 -8.73 8.32 -5.92
CA GLN A 65 -8.19 9.67 -6.01
C GLN A 65 -7.50 9.99 -4.69
N LEU A 66 -6.38 10.71 -4.77
CA LEU A 66 -5.66 11.20 -3.62
C LEU A 66 -5.66 12.73 -3.71
N SER A 67 -6.23 13.38 -2.70
CA SER A 67 -6.24 14.84 -2.61
C SER A 67 -4.91 15.33 -2.03
N LEU A 68 -4.53 16.58 -2.34
CA LEU A 68 -3.31 17.16 -1.80
C LEU A 68 -3.37 17.21 -0.27
N GLY A 69 -2.30 16.74 0.38
CA GLY A 69 -2.16 16.69 1.83
C GLY A 69 -3.12 15.74 2.55
N ASP A 70 -3.90 14.94 1.82
CA ASP A 70 -4.77 13.93 2.44
C ASP A 70 -3.91 12.76 2.92
N ASN A 71 -3.92 12.56 4.23
CA ASN A 71 -3.14 11.54 4.92
C ASN A 71 -4.01 10.65 5.82
N SER A 72 -5.35 10.68 5.64
CA SER A 72 -6.28 9.95 6.52
C SER A 72 -6.09 8.44 6.49
N ASP A 73 -5.61 7.93 5.35
CA ASP A 73 -5.39 6.50 5.09
C ASP A 73 -3.90 6.12 5.14
N SER A 74 -3.06 6.98 5.73
CA SER A 74 -1.62 6.74 5.90
C SER A 74 -1.36 5.58 6.86
N ILE A 75 -0.45 4.69 6.47
CA ILE A 75 0.08 3.63 7.34
C ILE A 75 1.44 3.99 7.93
N MET A 76 1.95 5.23 7.76
CA MET A 76 3.19 5.64 8.44
C MET A 76 3.16 5.48 9.97
N PRO A 77 2.03 5.68 10.68
CA PRO A 77 1.94 5.37 12.10
C PRO A 77 2.22 3.89 12.43
N PHE A 78 1.95 2.97 11.49
CA PHE A 78 2.35 1.56 11.61
C PHE A 78 3.85 1.41 11.66
N PHE A 79 4.52 1.93 10.63
CA PHE A 79 5.97 1.81 10.50
C PHE A 79 6.67 2.49 11.68
N ASN A 80 6.17 3.65 12.12
CA ASN A 80 6.66 4.31 13.33
C ASN A 80 6.53 3.42 14.58
N ALA A 81 5.37 2.78 14.78
CA ALA A 81 5.15 1.89 15.92
C ALA A 81 6.02 0.62 15.84
N LEU A 82 6.22 0.07 14.64
CA LEU A 82 6.97 -1.16 14.43
C LEU A 82 8.49 -0.95 14.51
N LEU A 83 8.98 0.14 13.93
CA LEU A 83 10.42 0.43 13.77
C LEU A 83 10.96 1.41 14.82
N GLY A 84 10.09 2.01 15.64
CA GLY A 84 10.48 3.04 16.60
C GLY A 84 10.91 4.35 15.94
N THR A 85 10.41 4.63 14.74
CA THR A 85 10.68 5.87 13.99
C THR A 85 9.62 6.93 14.29
N ASN A 86 9.85 8.15 13.78
CA ASN A 86 8.93 9.27 13.91
C ASN A 86 8.80 10.01 12.56
N LEU A 87 8.46 9.25 11.52
CA LEU A 87 8.23 9.76 10.18
C LEU A 87 6.81 10.37 10.10
N PRO A 88 6.64 11.54 9.47
CA PRO A 88 5.33 12.17 9.36
C PRO A 88 4.42 11.44 8.37
N SER A 89 3.10 11.50 8.60
CA SER A 89 2.10 11.26 7.55
C SER A 89 1.86 12.57 6.81
N LEU A 90 2.18 12.62 5.52
CA LEU A 90 2.21 13.86 4.71
C LEU A 90 1.14 13.89 3.62
N GLY A 91 0.69 12.72 3.16
CA GLY A 91 -0.05 12.58 1.91
C GLY A 91 0.78 13.00 0.71
N LEU A 92 0.10 13.38 -0.37
CA LEU A 92 0.71 13.96 -1.57
C LEU A 92 0.77 15.48 -1.46
N GLU A 93 1.97 16.05 -1.42
CA GLU A 93 2.17 17.51 -1.26
C GLU A 93 2.14 18.24 -2.61
N ASN A 94 2.84 17.71 -3.61
CA ASN A 94 2.88 18.28 -4.96
C ASN A 94 2.99 17.20 -6.06
N PRO A 95 1.95 16.99 -6.89
CA PRO A 95 1.93 15.95 -7.93
C PRO A 95 2.88 16.21 -9.09
N HIS A 96 3.42 17.42 -9.23
CA HIS A 96 4.36 17.76 -10.30
C HIS A 96 5.83 17.54 -9.93
N SER A 97 6.12 17.26 -8.66
CA SER A 97 7.49 17.03 -8.19
C SER A 97 7.65 15.72 -7.42
N ALA A 98 6.55 15.04 -7.07
CA ALA A 98 6.57 13.77 -6.37
C ALA A 98 6.79 12.59 -7.33
N GLU A 99 7.46 11.55 -6.85
CA GLU A 99 7.40 10.22 -7.44
C GLU A 99 6.31 9.41 -6.73
N VAL A 100 5.41 8.79 -7.49
CA VAL A 100 4.28 8.02 -6.94
C VAL A 100 4.32 6.60 -7.47
N HIS A 101 4.34 5.63 -6.56
CA HIS A 101 4.16 4.22 -6.91
C HIS A 101 2.74 3.78 -6.58
N LEU A 102 2.20 2.92 -7.44
CA LEU A 102 1.02 2.13 -7.16
C LEU A 102 1.47 0.71 -6.90
N VAL A 103 1.14 0.16 -5.73
CA VAL A 103 1.50 -1.22 -5.37
C VAL A 103 0.22 -2.04 -5.23
N VAL A 104 0.12 -3.12 -6.01
CA VAL A 104 -0.95 -4.11 -5.89
C VAL A 104 -0.48 -5.21 -4.96
N ARG A 105 -1.25 -5.43 -3.89
CA ARG A 105 -0.97 -6.44 -2.89
C ARG A 105 -2.08 -7.48 -2.87
N THR A 106 -1.70 -8.74 -3.04
CA THR A 106 -2.63 -9.87 -2.84
C THR A 106 -2.65 -10.28 -1.38
N HIS A 107 -3.84 -10.63 -0.92
CA HIS A 107 -4.08 -11.27 0.36
C HIS A 107 -4.52 -12.74 0.18
N GLU A 108 -4.33 -13.30 -1.02
CA GLU A 108 -4.83 -14.63 -1.46
C GLU A 108 -6.35 -14.76 -1.28
N GLU A 109 -6.87 -16.00 -1.27
CA GLU A 109 -8.30 -16.31 -1.18
C GLU A 109 -8.95 -15.55 -0.02
N ALA A 110 -10.02 -14.80 -0.32
CA ALA A 110 -10.73 -14.01 0.67
C ALA A 110 -11.36 -14.90 1.76
N LEU A 111 -10.93 -14.69 2.99
CA LEU A 111 -11.40 -15.44 4.16
C LEU A 111 -12.49 -14.65 4.89
N PRO A 112 -13.74 -15.15 4.98
CA PRO A 112 -14.85 -14.41 5.57
C PRO A 112 -14.60 -13.87 6.98
N GLU A 113 -13.85 -14.59 7.80
CA GLU A 113 -13.53 -14.21 9.19
C GLU A 113 -12.53 -13.05 9.30
N PHE A 114 -11.77 -12.76 8.24
CA PHE A 114 -10.80 -11.66 8.18
C PHE A 114 -11.29 -10.47 7.34
N MET A 115 -12.55 -10.52 6.88
CA MET A 115 -13.16 -9.40 6.16
C MET A 115 -13.78 -8.39 7.15
N PRO A 116 -13.69 -7.07 6.89
CA PRO A 116 -13.22 -6.45 5.65
C PRO A 116 -11.70 -6.13 5.63
N ASP A 117 -10.92 -6.54 6.63
CA ASP A 117 -9.52 -6.13 6.77
C ASP A 117 -8.67 -6.50 5.53
N MET A 118 -8.87 -7.70 4.96
CA MET A 118 -8.14 -8.15 3.77
C MET A 118 -8.30 -7.26 2.53
N ILE A 119 -9.29 -6.35 2.50
CA ILE A 119 -9.51 -5.40 1.39
C ILE A 119 -9.37 -3.94 1.83
N ARG A 120 -8.95 -3.68 3.07
CA ARG A 120 -8.87 -2.34 3.68
C ARG A 120 -7.55 -2.04 4.37
N THR A 121 -6.77 -3.05 4.74
CA THR A 121 -5.57 -2.88 5.54
C THR A 121 -4.39 -3.64 4.94
N PHE A 122 -3.17 -3.22 5.26
CA PHE A 122 -1.96 -3.78 4.63
C PHE A 122 -1.71 -5.25 5.00
N ASN A 123 -2.11 -5.65 6.22
CA ASN A 123 -1.82 -6.97 6.78
C ASN A 123 -3.07 -7.82 7.10
N GLY A 124 -4.27 -7.40 6.67
CA GLY A 124 -5.50 -8.15 6.97
C GLY A 124 -5.43 -9.58 6.42
N GLY A 125 -5.63 -10.59 7.26
CA GLY A 125 -5.59 -12.00 6.87
C GLY A 125 -4.20 -12.57 6.58
N CYS A 126 -3.15 -11.74 6.68
CA CYS A 126 -1.77 -12.15 6.37
C CYS A 126 -1.13 -12.91 7.53
N SER A 127 -0.29 -13.89 7.17
CA SER A 127 0.58 -14.58 8.11
C SER A 127 1.79 -13.71 8.44
N TYR A 128 1.90 -13.28 9.69
CA TYR A 128 3.04 -12.52 10.18
C TYR A 128 3.37 -12.89 11.64
N PRO A 129 4.61 -12.63 12.11
CA PRO A 129 5.04 -13.04 13.45
C PRO A 129 4.16 -12.47 14.57
N PRO A 130 3.94 -13.23 15.65
CA PRO A 130 3.26 -12.70 16.84
C PRO A 130 3.95 -11.46 17.41
N GLY A 131 3.18 -10.50 17.92
CA GLY A 131 3.70 -9.28 18.54
C GLY A 131 3.78 -8.07 17.61
N VAL A 132 3.50 -8.24 16.31
CA VAL A 132 3.28 -7.12 15.39
C VAL A 132 1.92 -6.45 15.70
N PRO A 133 1.86 -5.10 15.78
CA PRO A 133 0.60 -4.40 16.02
C PRO A 133 -0.48 -4.76 14.98
N THR A 134 -1.68 -5.13 15.45
CA THR A 134 -2.80 -5.58 14.60
C THR A 134 -3.68 -4.43 14.09
N ASN A 135 -3.34 -3.18 14.38
CA ASN A 135 -4.12 -2.01 13.94
C ASN A 135 -4.15 -1.83 12.41
N PHE A 136 -3.37 -2.65 11.69
CA PHE A 136 -3.23 -2.63 10.24
C PHE A 136 -3.71 -3.95 9.61
N GLY A 137 -4.58 -4.67 10.33
CA GLY A 137 -5.22 -5.92 9.93
C GLY A 137 -5.01 -7.02 10.97
N ALA A 138 -6.02 -7.85 11.19
CA ALA A 138 -5.88 -9.05 12.00
C ALA A 138 -4.98 -10.10 11.29
N PRO A 139 -4.09 -10.81 12.04
CA PRO A 139 -3.25 -11.85 11.45
C PRO A 139 -4.09 -13.05 11.04
N GLY A 140 -3.81 -13.59 9.86
CA GLY A 140 -4.46 -14.77 9.31
C GLY A 140 -3.47 -15.78 8.73
N PRO A 141 -3.95 -16.79 8.01
CA PRO A 141 -3.11 -17.86 7.47
C PRO A 141 -2.49 -17.55 6.11
N ASN A 142 -2.94 -16.50 5.40
CA ASN A 142 -2.59 -16.28 3.99
C ASN A 142 -1.18 -15.68 3.82
N THR A 143 -0.53 -16.00 2.71
CA THR A 143 0.76 -15.41 2.33
C THR A 143 0.50 -14.17 1.48
N CYS A 144 0.65 -12.99 2.07
CA CYS A 144 0.39 -11.74 1.37
C CYS A 144 1.64 -11.21 0.69
N GLU A 145 1.51 -10.81 -0.58
CA GLU A 145 2.63 -10.42 -1.44
C GLU A 145 2.30 -9.17 -2.27
N ASP A 146 3.31 -8.36 -2.52
CA ASP A 146 3.22 -7.25 -3.48
C ASP A 146 3.53 -7.81 -4.87
N ILE A 147 2.48 -7.97 -5.68
CA ILE A 147 2.52 -8.76 -6.92
C ILE A 147 2.73 -7.89 -8.16
N GLN A 148 2.50 -6.59 -8.05
CA GLN A 148 2.67 -5.65 -9.15
C GLN A 148 2.93 -4.25 -8.60
N PHE A 149 3.75 -3.48 -9.32
CA PHE A 149 3.90 -2.06 -9.09
C PHE A 149 3.92 -1.27 -10.40
N SER A 150 3.54 0.00 -10.33
CA SER A 150 3.77 0.98 -11.39
C SER A 150 4.33 2.26 -10.81
N ILE A 151 5.34 2.84 -11.47
CA ILE A 151 6.06 4.01 -10.99
C ILE A 151 5.75 5.21 -11.89
N HIS A 152 5.40 6.33 -11.27
CA HIS A 152 5.17 7.63 -11.92
C HIS A 152 6.17 8.64 -11.37
N GLN A 153 7.23 8.92 -12.13
CA GLN A 153 8.24 9.92 -11.78
C GLN A 153 7.74 11.35 -12.10
N PRO A 154 8.37 12.40 -11.53
CA PRO A 154 8.01 13.80 -11.77
C PRO A 154 7.99 14.23 -13.25
#